data_AF-A0A964W0Q9-F1
#
_entry.id   AF-A0A964W0Q9-F1
#
_cell.length_a   1.000
_cell.length_b   1.000
_cell.length_c   1.000
_cell.angle_alpha   90.00
_cell.angle_beta   90.00
_cell.angle_gamma   90.00
#
_symmetry.space_group_name_H-M   'P 1'
#
loop_
_entity.id
_entity.type
_entity.pdbx_description
1 polymer ?
#
loop_
_entity_poly.entity_id
_entity_poly.type
_entity_poly.pdbx_seq_one_letter_code
_entity_poly.pdbx_strand_id
1 'polypeptide(L)'
;MRVLKEAGIHGGFNVIVEIGSRVNKSYFQAPSESVDHAGKEYIQGRFPLLNTKKRIEDFKRLYKNLWIEIDESKLDLMKHCIGVPYSKKPYRNYFCTNEDDADWNFLVGKGLAVKGESKVNAERNCIYFWLSRQGVEFVLNKPISEEFYKEL
;
A
#
# COMPACT_ATOMS: atom_id res chain seq x y z
N MET A 1 -4.38 11.59 3.15
CA MET A 1 -2.95 11.73 3.54
C MET A 1 -2.13 10.94 2.54
N ARG A 2 -0.96 11.46 2.18
CA ARG A 2 0.03 10.75 1.37
C ARG A 2 1.35 10.70 2.13
N VAL A 3 2.11 9.62 1.92
CA VAL A 3 3.45 9.47 2.48
C VAL A 3 4.36 9.12 1.32
N LEU A 4 5.47 9.85 1.18
CA LEU A 4 6.42 9.70 0.08
C LEU A 4 7.83 9.53 0.62
N LYS A 5 8.70 8.87 -0.15
CA LYS A 5 10.14 8.81 0.09
C LYS A 5 10.90 9.52 -1.03
N GLU A 6 11.93 10.27 -0.68
CA GLU A 6 12.88 10.89 -1.62
C GLU A 6 14.30 10.52 -1.24
N ALA A 7 15.23 10.42 -2.19
CA ALA A 7 16.63 10.21 -1.87
C ALA A 7 17.20 11.39 -1.05
N GLY A 8 17.98 11.07 -0.02
CA GLY A 8 18.70 12.06 0.79
C GLY A 8 20.00 12.51 0.12
N ILE A 9 20.38 13.77 0.31
CA ILE A 9 21.62 14.36 -0.26
C ILE A 9 22.87 13.66 0.29
N HIS A 10 22.82 13.18 1.54
CA HIS A 10 23.94 12.50 2.21
C HIS A 10 23.73 10.99 2.33
N GLY A 11 22.97 10.40 1.39
CA GLY A 11 22.50 9.02 1.50
C GLY A 11 21.26 8.87 2.41
N GLY A 12 20.64 7.70 2.34
CA GLY A 12 19.36 7.42 2.98
C GLY A 12 18.16 8.02 2.23
N PHE A 13 17.02 8.09 2.90
CA PHE A 13 15.78 8.65 2.35
C PHE A 13 15.25 9.77 3.22
N ASN A 14 14.50 10.71 2.65
CA ASN A 14 13.66 11.66 3.36
C ASN A 14 12.22 11.18 3.28
N VAL A 15 11.45 11.38 4.35
CA VAL A 15 10.04 11.00 4.39
C VAL A 15 9.20 12.27 4.38
N ILE A 16 8.27 12.34 3.44
CA ILE A 16 7.36 13.47 3.25
C ILE A 16 5.95 13.02 3.58
N VAL A 17 5.25 13.81 4.40
CA VAL A 17 3.85 13.58 4.77
C VAL A 17 3.01 14.76 4.26
N GLU A 18 1.99 14.44 3.47
CA GLU A 18 1.04 15.41 2.92
C GLU A 18 -0.36 15.19 3.49
N ILE A 19 -0.96 16.25 4.06
CA ILE A 19 -2.34 16.25 4.57
C ILE A 19 -3.06 17.51 4.06
N GLY A 20 -3.90 17.34 3.06
CA GLY A 20 -4.54 18.47 2.38
C GLY A 20 -3.48 19.31 1.67
N SER A 21 -3.45 20.62 1.93
CA SER A 21 -2.41 21.54 1.44
C SER A 21 -1.14 21.57 2.30
N ARG A 22 -1.12 20.87 3.44
CA ARG A 22 0.02 20.90 4.37
C ARG A 22 1.00 19.80 4.03
N VAL A 23 2.26 20.18 3.83
CA VAL A 23 3.38 19.27 3.58
C VAL A 23 4.37 19.38 4.73
N ASN A 24 4.81 18.25 5.28
CA ASN A 24 5.86 18.19 6.28
C ASN A 24 6.92 17.19 5.81
N LYS A 25 8.15 17.67 5.63
CA LYS A 25 9.30 16.86 5.24
C LYS A 25 10.16 16.64 6.49
N SER A 26 10.36 15.37 6.84
CA SER A 26 11.28 14.98 7.90
C SER A 26 12.53 14.37 7.25
N TYR A 27 13.70 14.85 7.67
CA TYR A 27 14.99 14.30 7.27
C TYR A 27 15.22 13.00 8.04
N PHE A 28 14.57 11.95 7.56
CA PHE A 28 14.50 10.66 8.20
C PHE A 28 15.40 9.67 7.47
N GLN A 29 16.72 9.84 7.59
CA GLN A 29 17.72 9.00 6.93
C GLN A 29 17.59 7.53 7.37
N ALA A 30 16.70 6.78 6.71
CA ALA A 30 16.32 5.40 7.01
C ALA A 30 15.67 5.19 8.40
N PRO A 31 14.77 4.22 8.56
CA PRO A 31 14.18 3.95 9.86
C PRO A 31 15.22 3.55 10.89
N SER A 32 15.29 4.31 11.99
CA SER A 32 15.71 3.75 13.27
C SER A 32 14.68 2.69 13.65
N GLU A 33 15.08 1.42 13.60
CA GLU A 33 14.41 0.28 14.27
C GLU A 33 12.87 0.33 14.22
N SER A 34 12.29 0.16 13.03
CA SER A 34 10.85 -0.06 12.81
C SER A 34 9.89 1.05 13.33
N VAL A 35 9.42 1.89 12.41
CA VAL A 35 8.31 2.84 12.66
C VAL A 35 7.04 2.16 13.21
N ASP A 36 6.86 0.87 12.97
CA ASP A 36 5.73 0.12 13.50
C ASP A 36 5.77 0.05 15.04
N HIS A 37 6.97 0.02 15.62
CA HIS A 37 7.19 0.04 17.08
C HIS A 37 7.29 1.46 17.67
N ALA A 38 7.41 2.49 16.83
CA ALA A 38 7.50 3.87 17.30
C ALA A 38 6.21 4.32 18.02
N GLY A 39 6.38 4.93 19.19
CA GLY A 39 5.30 5.53 19.97
C GLY A 39 4.72 6.80 19.31
N LYS A 40 3.57 7.25 19.84
CA LYS A 40 2.89 8.46 19.36
C LYS A 40 3.79 9.69 19.48
N GLU A 41 4.45 9.87 20.63
CA GLU A 41 5.30 11.05 20.86
C GLU A 41 6.45 11.11 19.86
N TYR A 42 7.10 9.97 19.57
CA TYR A 42 8.18 9.88 18.60
C TYR A 42 7.74 10.33 17.19
N ILE A 43 6.60 9.79 16.72
CA ILE A 43 6.08 10.10 15.39
C ILE A 43 5.65 11.58 15.33
N GLN A 44 5.02 12.11 16.37
CA GLN A 44 4.57 13.50 16.44
C GLN A 44 5.71 14.51 16.51
N GLY A 45 6.77 14.20 17.25
CA GLY A 45 7.97 15.04 17.31
C GLY A 45 8.62 15.23 15.93
N ARG A 46 8.50 14.22 15.06
CA ARG A 46 9.02 14.28 13.67
C ARG A 46 8.03 14.84 12.67
N PHE A 47 6.76 14.52 12.84
CA PHE A 47 5.66 14.95 11.97
C PHE A 47 4.53 15.58 12.79
N PRO A 48 4.64 16.88 13.15
CA PRO A 48 3.63 17.55 13.97
C PRO A 48 2.21 17.53 13.38
N LEU A 49 2.08 17.33 12.06
CA LEU A 49 0.80 17.17 11.38
C LEU A 49 0.03 15.90 11.80
N LEU A 50 0.73 14.88 12.32
CA LEU A 50 0.18 13.60 12.77
C LEU A 50 -0.33 13.69 14.23
N ASN A 51 -1.18 14.68 14.48
CA ASN A 51 -1.64 15.01 15.83
C ASN A 51 -2.74 14.09 16.41
N THR A 52 -3.35 13.22 15.60
CA THR A 52 -4.41 12.29 16.04
C THR A 52 -3.97 10.84 15.98
N LYS A 53 -4.57 9.99 16.82
CA LYS A 53 -4.32 8.53 16.82
C LYS A 53 -4.55 7.92 15.44
N LYS A 54 -5.67 8.27 14.80
CA LYS A 54 -6.01 7.83 13.44
C LYS A 54 -4.93 8.22 12.41
N ARG A 55 -4.43 9.46 12.44
CA ARG A 55 -3.38 9.90 11.52
C ARG A 55 -2.08 9.13 11.72
N ILE A 56 -1.75 8.78 12.96
CA ILE A 56 -0.56 7.98 13.27
C ILE A 56 -0.72 6.55 12.76
N GLU A 57 -1.89 5.94 12.98
CA GLU A 57 -2.20 4.60 12.46
C GLU A 57 -2.17 4.56 10.93
N ASP A 58 -2.79 5.54 10.27
CA ASP A 58 -2.74 5.69 8.82
C ASP A 58 -1.30 5.93 8.32
N PHE A 59 -0.50 6.70 9.06
CA PHE A 59 0.90 6.94 8.71
C PHE A 59 1.71 5.65 8.79
N LYS A 60 1.63 4.89 9.90
CA LYS A 60 2.33 3.60 10.05
C LYS A 60 2.01 2.66 8.89
N ARG A 61 0.72 2.57 8.54
CA ARG A 61 0.23 1.73 7.44
C ARG A 61 0.80 2.14 6.08
N LEU A 62 0.77 3.43 5.75
CA LEU A 62 1.32 3.94 4.49
C LEU A 62 2.84 3.95 4.46
N TYR A 63 3.47 4.16 5.61
CA TYR A 63 4.92 4.14 5.73
C TYR A 63 5.49 2.77 5.37
N LYS A 64 4.81 1.67 5.74
CA LYS A 64 5.17 0.31 5.32
C LYS A 64 5.26 0.17 3.79
N ASN A 65 4.37 0.83 3.05
CA ASN A 65 4.36 0.79 1.58
C ASN A 65 5.61 1.41 0.96
N LEU A 66 6.25 2.38 1.62
CA LEU A 66 7.45 3.03 1.08
C LEU A 66 8.63 2.06 0.88
N TRP A 67 8.64 0.96 1.62
CA TRP A 67 9.75 -0.01 1.64
C TRP A 67 9.47 -1.26 0.81
N ILE A 68 8.28 -1.35 0.23
CA ILE A 68 7.94 -2.46 -0.66
C ILE A 68 8.46 -2.12 -2.05
N GLU A 69 9.38 -2.96 -2.53
CA GLU A 69 9.93 -2.86 -3.87
C GLU A 69 9.18 -3.80 -4.81
N ILE A 70 8.49 -3.21 -5.79
CA ILE A 70 7.88 -3.89 -6.93
C ILE A 70 8.23 -3.12 -8.20
N ASP A 71 8.33 -3.82 -9.32
CA ASP A 71 8.49 -3.19 -10.63
C ASP A 71 7.17 -2.56 -11.12
N GLU A 72 7.27 -1.76 -12.18
CA GLU A 72 6.13 -1.06 -12.77
C GLU A 72 5.08 -2.01 -13.34
N SER A 73 5.48 -3.16 -13.91
CA SER A 73 4.54 -4.13 -14.46
C SER A 73 3.62 -4.73 -13.39
N LYS A 74 4.16 -5.02 -12.20
CA LYS A 74 3.38 -5.50 -11.05
C LYS A 74 2.45 -4.41 -10.52
N LEU A 75 2.91 -3.17 -10.48
CA LEU A 75 2.06 -2.04 -10.10
C LEU A 75 0.89 -1.90 -11.08
N ASP A 76 1.14 -2.06 -12.38
CA ASP A 76 0.10 -1.98 -13.40
C ASP A 76 -0.88 -3.15 -13.34
N LEU A 77 -0.40 -4.36 -13.02
CA LEU A 77 -1.27 -5.50 -12.69
C LEU A 77 -2.21 -5.18 -11.53
N MET A 78 -1.69 -4.58 -10.46
CA MET A 78 -2.50 -4.19 -9.30
C MET A 78 -3.53 -3.11 -9.67
N LYS A 79 -3.12 -2.07 -10.42
CA LYS A 79 -4.05 -1.04 -10.94
C LYS A 79 -5.15 -1.69 -11.79
N HIS A 80 -4.78 -2.57 -12.71
CA HIS A 80 -5.71 -3.28 -13.57
C HIS A 80 -6.69 -4.13 -12.77
N CYS A 81 -6.22 -4.84 -11.74
CA CYS A 81 -7.07 -5.60 -10.83
C CYS A 81 -8.20 -4.71 -10.29
N ILE A 82 -7.87 -3.53 -9.76
CA ILE A 82 -8.89 -2.64 -9.18
C ILE A 82 -9.63 -1.76 -10.20
N GLY A 83 -9.34 -1.88 -11.50
CA GLY A 83 -10.03 -1.15 -12.56
C GLY A 83 -9.65 0.34 -12.69
N VAL A 84 -8.58 0.78 -12.03
CA VAL A 84 -8.12 2.18 -12.07
C VAL A 84 -7.61 2.66 -13.44
N PRO A 85 -7.04 1.81 -14.34
CA PRO A 85 -6.71 2.25 -15.69
C PRO A 85 -7.92 2.72 -16.50
N TYR A 86 -9.13 2.26 -16.15
CA TYR A 86 -10.36 2.50 -16.91
C TYR A 86 -11.34 3.45 -16.21
N SER A 87 -11.14 3.72 -14.92
CA SER A 87 -12.04 4.52 -14.10
C SER A 87 -11.26 5.36 -13.08
N LYS A 88 -11.77 6.56 -12.81
CA LYS A 88 -11.24 7.40 -11.71
C LYS A 88 -11.43 6.78 -10.33
N LYS A 89 -12.28 5.75 -10.21
CA LYS A 89 -12.61 5.06 -8.96
C LYS A 89 -12.44 3.55 -9.12
N PRO A 90 -11.75 2.88 -8.19
CA PRO A 90 -11.79 1.44 -8.07
C PRO A 90 -13.23 0.92 -8.03
N TYR A 91 -13.51 -0.18 -8.72
CA TYR A 91 -14.87 -0.73 -8.83
C TYR A 91 -14.93 -2.26 -8.76
N ARG A 92 -13.80 -2.91 -8.59
CA ARG A 92 -13.65 -4.36 -8.38
C ARG A 92 -12.35 -4.60 -7.61
N ASN A 93 -12.16 -5.78 -7.03
CA ASN A 93 -10.86 -6.18 -6.48
C ASN A 93 -10.60 -7.67 -6.65
N TYR A 94 -10.69 -8.18 -7.87
CA TYR A 94 -10.35 -9.58 -8.14
C TYR A 94 -9.68 -9.75 -9.50
N PHE A 95 -8.83 -10.77 -9.62
CA PHE A 95 -8.20 -11.20 -10.85
C PHE A 95 -8.22 -12.73 -10.94
N CYS A 96 -8.65 -13.29 -12.07
CA CYS A 96 -8.63 -14.74 -12.30
C CYS A 96 -7.47 -15.12 -13.21
N THR A 97 -6.59 -15.98 -12.73
CA THR A 97 -5.42 -16.49 -13.48
C THR A 97 -5.02 -17.87 -12.97
N ASN A 98 -3.93 -18.42 -13.49
CA ASN A 98 -3.39 -19.71 -13.06
C ASN A 98 -2.95 -19.66 -11.59
N GLU A 99 -3.03 -20.80 -10.91
CA GLU A 99 -2.57 -20.93 -9.52
C GLU A 99 -1.08 -20.58 -9.34
N ASP A 100 -0.28 -20.87 -10.36
CA ASP A 100 1.17 -20.68 -10.36
C ASP A 100 1.62 -19.36 -11.01
N ASP A 101 0.70 -18.40 -11.17
CA ASP A 101 1.03 -17.08 -11.71
C ASP A 101 2.11 -16.40 -10.85
N ALA A 102 3.29 -16.22 -11.43
CA ALA A 102 4.48 -15.79 -10.68
C ALA A 102 4.34 -14.38 -10.11
N ASP A 103 3.71 -13.47 -10.85
CA ASP A 103 3.54 -12.08 -10.41
C ASP A 103 2.54 -11.98 -9.27
N TRP A 104 1.41 -12.69 -9.36
CA TRP A 104 0.41 -12.70 -8.29
C TRP A 104 0.91 -13.41 -7.03
N ASN A 105 1.62 -14.54 -7.16
CA ASN A 105 2.23 -15.20 -6.00
C ASN A 105 3.34 -14.33 -5.37
N PHE A 106 4.10 -13.56 -6.17
CA PHE A 106 5.04 -12.57 -5.64
C PHE A 106 4.33 -11.49 -4.81
N LEU A 107 3.21 -10.94 -5.30
CA LEU A 107 2.41 -9.94 -4.57
C LEU A 107 1.82 -10.51 -3.27
N VAL A 108 1.41 -11.78 -3.27
CA VAL A 108 1.01 -12.50 -2.04
C VAL A 108 2.17 -12.60 -1.05
N GLY A 109 3.36 -12.96 -1.52
CA GLY A 109 4.58 -13.02 -0.69
C GLY A 109 4.98 -11.66 -0.08
N LYS A 110 4.59 -10.55 -0.70
CA LYS A 110 4.76 -9.18 -0.17
C LYS A 110 3.61 -8.72 0.74
N GLY A 111 2.55 -9.52 0.90
CA GLY A 111 1.35 -9.17 1.66
C GLY A 111 0.44 -8.15 0.96
N LEU A 112 0.65 -7.90 -0.33
CA LEU A 112 -0.14 -6.97 -1.15
C LEU A 112 -1.36 -7.66 -1.78
N ALA A 113 -1.38 -8.98 -1.83
CA ALA A 113 -2.49 -9.77 -2.36
C ALA A 113 -2.82 -10.95 -1.46
N VAL A 114 -4.02 -11.49 -1.66
CA VAL A 114 -4.53 -12.72 -1.04
C VAL A 114 -4.89 -13.68 -2.16
N LYS A 115 -4.44 -14.93 -2.03
CA LYS A 115 -4.76 -16.03 -2.94
C LYS A 115 -5.98 -16.78 -2.40
N GLY A 116 -6.93 -17.12 -3.27
CA GLY A 116 -8.07 -17.94 -2.89
C GLY A 116 -7.65 -19.34 -2.42
N GLU A 117 -8.45 -19.95 -1.55
CA GLU A 117 -8.16 -21.28 -0.98
C GLU A 117 -8.68 -22.43 -1.84
N SER A 118 -9.59 -22.18 -2.78
CA SER A 118 -10.30 -23.23 -3.52
C SER A 118 -10.03 -23.16 -5.03
N LYS A 119 -9.63 -24.32 -5.56
CA LYS A 119 -9.36 -24.62 -6.95
C LYS A 119 -10.51 -24.24 -7.88
N VAL A 120 -10.11 -23.62 -8.99
CA VAL A 120 -10.66 -23.84 -10.33
C VAL A 120 -12.15 -23.48 -10.40
N ASN A 121 -12.43 -22.26 -10.87
CA ASN A 121 -13.66 -22.09 -11.65
C ASN A 121 -13.61 -23.19 -12.74
N ALA A 122 -14.35 -24.29 -12.54
CA ALA A 122 -14.14 -25.58 -13.22
C ALA A 122 -14.19 -25.45 -14.75
N GLU A 123 -14.90 -24.42 -15.21
CA GLU A 123 -15.06 -24.06 -16.61
C GLU A 123 -13.87 -23.28 -17.20
N ARG A 124 -13.06 -22.62 -16.36
CA ARG A 124 -11.99 -21.68 -16.77
C ARG A 124 -10.59 -22.06 -16.32
N ASN A 125 -10.45 -23.09 -15.48
CA ASN A 125 -9.16 -23.54 -14.94
C ASN A 125 -8.32 -22.41 -14.31
N CYS A 126 -8.97 -21.47 -13.62
CA CYS A 126 -8.32 -20.34 -12.96
C CYS A 126 -8.70 -20.25 -11.48
N ILE A 127 -7.81 -19.64 -10.69
CA ILE A 127 -8.04 -19.22 -9.30
C ILE A 127 -8.14 -17.71 -9.22
N TYR A 128 -8.89 -17.22 -8.23
CA TYR A 128 -8.99 -15.80 -7.97
C TYR A 128 -7.91 -15.32 -6.99
N PHE A 129 -7.40 -14.13 -7.27
CA PHE A 129 -6.58 -13.32 -6.39
C PHE A 129 -7.29 -12.00 -6.10
N TRP A 130 -7.12 -11.47 -4.90
CA TRP A 130 -7.62 -10.17 -4.47
C TRP A 130 -6.45 -9.34 -3.96
N LEU A 131 -6.42 -8.03 -4.17
CA LEU A 131 -5.49 -7.20 -3.41
C LEU A 131 -5.92 -7.21 -1.94
N SER A 132 -4.96 -7.30 -1.04
CA SER A 132 -5.22 -7.04 0.38
C SER A 132 -5.59 -5.57 0.58
N ARG A 133 -6.14 -5.21 1.74
CA ARG A 133 -6.37 -3.78 2.08
C ARG A 133 -5.08 -2.97 1.92
N GLN A 134 -3.94 -3.53 2.34
CA GLN A 134 -2.62 -2.93 2.15
C GLN A 134 -2.28 -2.74 0.67
N GLY A 135 -2.57 -3.73 -0.17
CA GLY A 135 -2.40 -3.67 -1.62
C GLY A 135 -3.22 -2.57 -2.29
N VAL A 136 -4.50 -2.43 -1.92
CA VAL A 136 -5.34 -1.36 -2.45
C VAL A 136 -4.82 0.01 -2.03
N GLU A 137 -4.42 0.17 -0.77
CA GLU A 137 -3.82 1.43 -0.28
C GLU A 137 -2.47 1.74 -0.94
N PHE A 138 -1.68 0.70 -1.25
CA PHE A 138 -0.45 0.83 -2.02
C PHE A 138 -0.73 1.43 -3.40
N VAL A 139 -1.70 0.88 -4.15
CA VAL A 139 -2.08 1.41 -5.48
C VAL A 139 -2.60 2.84 -5.39
N LEU A 140 -3.49 3.12 -4.43
CA LEU A 140 -4.13 4.42 -4.33
C LEU A 140 -3.27 5.48 -3.64
N ASN A 141 -2.15 5.07 -3.05
CA ASN A 141 -1.25 5.88 -2.24
C ASN A 141 -2.01 6.75 -1.21
N LYS A 142 -2.99 6.14 -0.54
CA LYS A 142 -3.84 6.80 0.47
C LYS A 142 -4.50 5.75 1.35
N PRO A 143 -4.84 6.10 2.60
CA PRO A 143 -5.56 5.19 3.46
C PRO A 143 -6.99 5.02 2.95
N ILE A 144 -7.53 3.81 3.04
CA ILE A 144 -8.94 3.50 2.72
C ILE A 144 -9.69 3.04 3.97
N SER A 145 -11.01 3.19 3.98
CA SER A 145 -11.85 2.65 5.04
C SER A 145 -12.10 1.15 4.83
N GLU A 146 -12.50 0.46 5.89
CA GLU A 146 -12.89 -0.96 5.81
C GLU A 146 -14.12 -1.16 4.94
N GLU A 147 -15.08 -0.24 5.01
CA GLU A 147 -16.31 -0.28 4.22
C GLU A 147 -15.99 -0.17 2.74
N PHE A 148 -15.15 0.80 2.35
CA PHE A 148 -14.70 0.94 0.97
C PHE A 148 -13.98 -0.31 0.46
N TYR A 149 -13.16 -0.95 1.30
CA TYR A 149 -12.46 -2.17 0.91
C TYR A 149 -13.42 -3.36 0.74
N LYS A 150 -14.46 -3.47 1.57
CA LYS A 150 -15.49 -4.53 1.50
C LYS A 150 -16.44 -4.37 0.32
N GLU A 151 -16.61 -3.14 -0.18
CA GLU A 151 -17.43 -2.84 -1.36
C GLU A 151 -16.74 -3.17 -2.70
N LEU A 152 -15.43 -3.47 -2.69
CA LEU A 152 -14.64 -3.82 -3.87
C LEU A 152 -14.61 -5.33 -4.16
#